data_AF-A0A3D2E104-F1
#
_entry.id   AF-A0A3D2E104-F1
#
_cell.length_a   1.000
_cell.length_b   1.000
_cell.length_c   1.000
_cell.angle_alpha   90.00
_cell.angle_beta   90.00
_cell.angle_gamma   90.00
#
_symmetry.space_group_name_H-M   'P 1'
#
loop_
_entity.id
_entity.type
_entity.pdbx_description
1 polymer ?
#
loop_
_entity_poly.entity_id
_entity_poly.type
_entity_poly.pdbx_seq_one_letter_code
_entity_poly.pdbx_strand_id
1 'polypeptide(L)' 'EALKNVPEREMEVVRLRYFDGKTQIEISKIVGISQAQVSRLEKSAIKRIKSCMN' A
#
# COMPACT_ATOMS: atom_id res chain seq x y z
N GLU A 1 -2.54 9.54 15.17
CA GLU A 1 -1.09 9.73 14.90
C GLU A 1 -0.34 8.47 14.43
N ALA A 2 -0.87 7.25 14.65
CA ALA A 2 -0.27 5.97 14.28
C ALA A 2 0.14 5.81 12.79
N LEU A 3 -0.57 6.45 11.85
CA LEU A 3 -0.32 6.29 10.40
C LEU A 3 0.81 7.17 9.84
N LYS A 4 1.35 8.11 10.63
CA LYS A 4 2.37 9.07 10.17
C LYS A 4 3.69 8.41 9.74
N ASN A 5 3.93 7.16 10.14
CA ASN A 5 5.18 6.44 9.88
C ASN A 5 5.11 5.47 8.69
N VAL A 6 3.99 5.42 7.97
CA VAL A 6 3.88 4.62 6.74
C VAL A 6 4.42 5.46 5.58
N PRO A 7 5.41 4.97 4.82
CA PRO A 7 5.92 5.69 3.66
C PRO A 7 4.79 6.07 2.69
N GLU A 8 4.87 7.26 2.11
CA GLU A 8 3.83 7.80 1.22
C GLU A 8 3.45 6.83 0.11
N ARG A 9 4.44 6.17 -0.50
CA ARG A 9 4.23 5.19 -1.57
C ARG A 9 3.54 3.90 -1.10
N GLU A 10 3.78 3.48 0.14
CA GLU A 10 3.06 2.36 0.76
C GLU A 10 1.60 2.76 1.04
N MET A 11 1.38 3.99 1.50
CA MET A 11 0.05 4.54 1.76
C MET A 11 -0.76 4.73 0.47
N GLU A 12 -0.13 5.18 -0.61
CA GLU A 12 -0.76 5.30 -1.93
C GLU A 12 -1.29 3.95 -2.43
N VAL A 13 -0.48 2.88 -2.31
CA VAL A 13 -0.90 1.51 -2.67
C VAL A 13 -2.08 1.05 -1.81
N VAL A 14 -2.03 1.28 -0.50
CA VAL A 14 -3.14 0.92 0.41
C VAL A 14 -4.41 1.69 0.07
N ARG A 15 -4.30 2.99 -0.23
CA ARG A 15 -5.44 3.82 -0.63
C ARG A 15 -6.11 3.27 -1.87
N LEU A 16 -5.34 3.10 -2.95
CA LEU A 16 -5.86 2.56 -4.21
C LEU A 16 -6.49 1.17 -4.04
N ARG A 17 -5.91 0.34 -3.17
CA ARG A 17 -6.38 -1.03 -2.95
C ARG A 17 -7.68 -1.10 -2.15
N TYR A 18 -7.74 -0.42 -1.01
CA TYR A 18 -8.80 -0.63 -0.01
C TYR A 18 -9.88 0.45 -0.04
N PHE A 19 -9.58 1.63 -0.56
CA PHE A 19 -10.54 2.73 -0.69
C PHE A 19 -11.06 2.84 -2.11
N ASP A 20 -10.19 2.71 -3.11
CA ASP A 20 -10.58 2.84 -4.52
C ASP A 20 -10.85 1.48 -5.21
N GLY A 21 -10.69 0.38 -4.47
CA GLY A 21 -11.03 -0.98 -4.91
C GLY A 21 -10.18 -1.55 -6.05
N LYS A 22 -9.03 -0.93 -6.37
CA LYS A 22 -8.18 -1.35 -7.50
C LYS A 22 -7.51 -2.70 -7.23
N THR A 23 -7.33 -3.49 -8.27
CA THR A 23 -6.50 -4.70 -8.25
C THR A 23 -5.02 -4.33 -8.22
N GLN A 24 -4.15 -5.23 -7.73
CA GLN A 24 -2.71 -5.00 -7.74
C GLN A 24 -2.15 -4.78 -9.16
N ILE A 25 -2.78 -5.37 -10.18
CA ILE A 25 -2.42 -5.18 -11.59
C ILE A 25 -2.81 -3.78 -12.08
N GLU A 26 -3.96 -3.26 -11.68
CA GLU A 26 -4.33 -1.87 -12.00
C GLU A 26 -3.41 -0.87 -11.29
N ILE A 27 -3.13 -1.12 -10.00
CA ILE A 27 -2.20 -0.29 -9.22
C ILE A 27 -0.81 -0.29 -9.83
N SER A 28 -0.32 -1.45 -10.33
CA SER A 28 1.00 -1.54 -10.94
C SER A 28 1.13 -0.64 -12.17
N LYS A 29 0.04 -0.53 -12.96
CA LYS A 29 -0.03 0.37 -14.12
C LYS A 29 -0.08 1.85 -13.70
N ILE A 30 -0.82 2.17 -12.63
CA ILE A 30 -0.97 3.54 -12.12
C ILE A 30 0.35 4.06 -11.53
N VAL A 31 1.02 3.25 -10.70
CA VAL A 31 2.23 3.63 -9.95
C VAL A 31 3.52 3.44 -10.76
N GLY A 32 3.44 2.77 -11.93
CA GLY A 32 4.58 2.55 -12.82
C GLY A 32 5.62 1.58 -12.27
N ILE A 33 5.19 0.52 -11.58
CA ILE A 33 6.07 -0.53 -11.02
C ILE A 33 5.49 -1.91 -11.34
N SER A 34 6.26 -2.98 -11.13
CA SER A 34 5.75 -4.34 -11.33
C SER A 34 4.69 -4.72 -10.29
N GLN A 35 3.76 -5.61 -10.65
CA GLN A 35 2.78 -6.15 -9.71
C GLN A 35 3.45 -6.82 -8.49
N ALA A 36 4.59 -7.49 -8.68
CA ALA A 36 5.35 -8.07 -7.58
C ALA A 36 5.93 -7.00 -6.62
N GLN A 37 6.24 -5.79 -7.11
CA GLN A 37 6.63 -4.67 -6.26
C GLN A 37 5.41 -4.09 -5.53
N VAL A 38 4.25 -3.95 -6.20
CA VAL A 38 3.00 -3.54 -5.55
C VAL A 38 2.65 -4.48 -4.39
N SER A 39 2.71 -5.79 -4.61
CA SER A 39 2.43 -6.80 -3.58
C SER A 39 3.34 -6.64 -2.35
N ARG A 40 4.64 -6.35 -2.56
CA ARG A 40 5.59 -6.10 -1.47
C ARG A 40 5.28 -4.83 -0.69
N LEU A 41 4.94 -3.75 -1.39
CA LEU A 41 4.55 -2.48 -0.76
C LEU A 41 3.27 -2.66 0.07
N GLU A 42 2.23 -3.28 -0.50
CA GLU A 42 0.97 -3.55 0.20
C GLU A 42 1.19 -4.36 1.47
N LYS A 43 1.96 -5.46 1.40
CA LYS A 43 2.28 -6.30 2.56
C LYS A 43 3.05 -5.53 3.63
N SER A 44 4.01 -4.69 3.24
CA SER A 44 4.81 -3.88 4.16
C SER A 44 3.95 -2.82 4.85
N ALA A 45 3.09 -2.15 4.09
CA ALA A 45 2.15 -1.15 4.58
C ALA A 45 1.22 -1.75 5.64
N ILE A 46 0.57 -2.88 5.33
CA ILE A 46 -0.35 -3.57 6.26
C ILE A 46 0.38 -3.99 7.54
N LYS A 47 1.61 -4.50 7.43
CA LYS A 47 2.41 -4.89 8.59
C LYS A 47 2.69 -3.68 9.50
N ARG A 48 3.08 -2.53 8.92
CA ARG A 48 3.33 -1.30 9.67
C ARG A 48 2.07 -0.78 10.33
N ILE A 49 0.96 -0.69 9.59
CA ILE A 49 -0.34 -0.22 10.11
C ILE A 49 -0.76 -1.05 11.32
N LYS A 50 -0.71 -2.38 11.22
CA LYS A 50 -1.03 -3.28 12.33
C LYS A 50 -0.11 -3.06 13.53
N SER A 51 1.19 -2.84 13.29
CA SER A 51 2.16 -2.58 14.35
C SER A 51 1.95 -1.25 15.07
N CYS A 52 1.24 -0.29 14.47
CA CYS A 52 0.95 1.00 15.09
C CYS A 52 -0.41 1.03 15.82
N MET A 53 -1.22 -0.02 15.70
CA MET A 53 -2.50 -0.18 16.38
C MET A 53 -2.41 -1.01 17.67
N ASN A 54 -1.26 -1.63 17.91
CA ASN A 54 -0.90 -2.33 19.13
C ASN A 54 0.12 -1.49 19.91
#